data_AF-A0AB36TFA3-F1
#
_entry.id   AF-A0AB36TFA3-F1
#
_cell.length_a   1.000
_cell.length_b   1.000
_cell.length_c   1.000
_cell.angle_alpha   90.00
_cell.angle_beta   90.00
_cell.angle_gamma   90.00
#
_symmetry.space_group_name_H-M   'P 1'
#
loop_
_entity.id
_entity.type
_entity.pdbx_description
1 polymer ?
#
loop_
_entity_poly.entity_id
_entity_poly.type
_entity_poly.pdbx_seq_one_letter_code
_entity_poly.pdbx_strand_id
1 'polypeptide(L)'
;MFNFDYVGKRKYFFILSTVLLLIGLVALIVRGGLNLDIQFRGGTQIEIEMENGDFDVIKAENIAKEAIGKSGIHVQKSYTFNPTNSDEAISFLVIKSSGKLTDDERNKVLDALKAEFNVKENGEMRVRDVDPSIGAELLTKGLLAVALSLILLILYIGIRFNIMSGLLAGFTAVVAVLHDVLMMVAVYAVFNIPVNESFIAAVLTILGYSVNDTIVIYDRIRENSRISRKDSIRTIVNNSITQSMSRTINTSVTTLISVITVYAFAAYNGIGSMKEFTFPLIIGLICGTYSSIFIASPLWELLKEKQAKRKASQAAKA
;
A
#
# COMPACT_ATOMS: atom_id res chain seq x y z
N MET A 1 -4.82 -21.56 -26.85
CA MET A 1 -4.91 -20.35 -26.00
C MET A 1 -6.03 -20.62 -24.98
N PHE A 2 -5.73 -20.57 -23.68
CA PHE A 2 -6.68 -20.96 -22.62
C PHE A 2 -7.96 -20.10 -22.70
N ASN A 3 -9.10 -20.72 -22.96
CA ASN A 3 -10.39 -20.03 -23.03
C ASN A 3 -10.98 -19.92 -21.62
N PHE A 4 -10.42 -19.00 -20.81
CA PHE A 4 -10.89 -18.75 -19.45
C PHE A 4 -12.00 -17.69 -19.45
N ASP A 5 -13.09 -17.98 -18.75
CA ASP A 5 -14.23 -17.07 -18.64
C ASP A 5 -14.14 -16.20 -17.38
N TYR A 6 -13.43 -15.08 -17.51
CA TYR A 6 -13.20 -14.10 -16.45
C TYR A 6 -14.50 -13.46 -15.97
N VAL A 7 -15.34 -13.03 -16.92
CA VAL A 7 -16.61 -12.36 -16.62
C VAL A 7 -17.62 -13.32 -15.99
N GLY A 8 -17.70 -14.56 -16.48
CA GLY A 8 -18.61 -15.57 -15.92
C GLY A 8 -18.28 -15.97 -14.49
N LYS A 9 -16.99 -15.99 -14.14
CA LYS A 9 -16.50 -16.33 -12.81
C LYS A 9 -16.39 -15.13 -11.85
N ARG A 10 -16.80 -13.92 -12.26
CA ARG A 10 -16.70 -12.68 -11.47
C ARG A 10 -17.18 -12.79 -10.02
N LYS A 11 -18.22 -13.59 -9.76
CA LYS A 11 -18.76 -13.78 -8.40
C LYS A 11 -17.71 -14.34 -7.43
N TYR A 12 -16.92 -15.31 -7.87
CA TYR A 12 -15.86 -15.91 -7.04
C TYR A 12 -14.78 -14.89 -6.69
N PHE A 13 -14.39 -14.07 -7.67
CA PHE A 13 -13.40 -13.01 -7.46
C PHE A 13 -13.93 -11.91 -6.54
N PHE A 14 -15.16 -11.46 -6.74
CA PHE A 14 -15.78 -10.44 -5.88
C PHE A 14 -15.92 -10.94 -4.43
N ILE A 15 -16.28 -12.22 -4.24
CA ILE A 15 -16.34 -12.84 -2.91
C ILE A 15 -14.95 -12.89 -2.28
N LEU A 16 -13.93 -13.34 -3.02
CA LEU A 16 -12.55 -13.39 -2.51
C LEU A 16 -12.07 -12.01 -2.04
N SER A 17 -12.20 -10.98 -2.88
CA SER A 17 -11.89 -9.59 -2.51
C SER A 17 -12.64 -9.14 -1.27
N THR A 18 -13.95 -9.41 -1.20
CA THR A 18 -14.78 -9.01 -0.07
C THR A 18 -14.32 -9.70 1.22
N VAL A 19 -14.01 -11.00 1.17
CA VAL A 19 -13.51 -11.75 2.33
C VAL A 19 -12.18 -11.18 2.81
N LEU A 20 -11.24 -10.88 1.91
CA LEU A 20 -9.94 -10.32 2.28
C LEU A 20 -10.09 -8.92 2.91
N LEU A 21 -10.96 -8.07 2.35
CA LEU A 21 -11.29 -6.77 2.94
C LEU A 21 -11.95 -6.89 4.31
N LEU A 22 -12.83 -7.89 4.50
CA LEU A 22 -13.45 -8.17 5.80
C LEU A 22 -12.42 -8.61 6.84
N ILE A 23 -11.44 -9.44 6.46
CA ILE A 23 -10.32 -9.80 7.35
C ILE A 23 -9.56 -8.55 7.78
N GLY A 24 -9.27 -7.66 6.84
CA GLY A 24 -8.64 -6.35 7.11
C GLY A 24 -9.47 -5.49 8.06
N LEU A 25 -10.79 -5.41 7.84
CA LEU A 25 -11.70 -4.64 8.68
C LEU A 25 -11.77 -5.20 10.11
N VAL A 26 -11.86 -6.53 10.25
CA VAL A 26 -11.83 -7.19 11.56
C VAL A 26 -10.51 -6.90 12.27
N ALA A 27 -9.38 -7.00 11.57
CA ALA A 27 -8.08 -6.66 12.14
C ALA A 27 -8.01 -5.19 12.61
N LEU A 28 -8.56 -4.26 11.83
CA LEU A 28 -8.62 -2.84 12.19
C LEU A 28 -9.45 -2.61 13.46
N ILE A 29 -10.61 -3.27 13.58
CA ILE A 29 -11.45 -3.18 14.78
C ILE A 29 -10.74 -3.80 16.00
N VAL A 30 -10.20 -5.01 15.86
CA VAL A 30 -9.52 -5.73 16.96
C VAL A 30 -8.30 -4.96 17.47
N ARG A 31 -7.58 -4.27 16.59
CA ARG A 31 -6.40 -3.47 16.95
C ARG A 31 -6.73 -2.04 17.41
N GLY A 32 -7.99 -1.63 17.37
CA GLY A 32 -8.40 -0.27 17.75
C GLY A 32 -7.97 0.81 16.75
N GLY A 33 -7.78 0.45 15.48
CA GLY A 33 -7.35 1.34 14.41
C GLY A 33 -6.03 0.93 13.75
N LEU A 34 -5.51 1.83 12.91
CA LEU A 34 -4.18 1.67 12.30
C LEU A 34 -3.09 2.10 13.29
N ASN A 35 -1.96 1.41 13.28
CA ASN A 35 -0.77 1.78 14.02
C ASN A 35 -0.14 3.01 13.39
N LEU A 36 -0.49 4.22 13.84
CA LEU A 36 0.09 5.46 13.30
C LEU A 36 1.49 5.70 13.87
N ASP A 37 2.46 5.91 12.99
CA ASP A 37 3.83 6.28 13.34
C ASP A 37 3.85 7.69 13.98
N ILE A 38 4.93 8.00 14.71
CA ILE A 38 5.14 9.31 15.35
C ILE A 38 5.08 10.46 14.34
N GLN A 39 5.37 10.21 13.07
CA GLN A 39 5.25 11.19 11.98
C GLN A 39 3.82 11.70 11.78
N PHE A 40 2.80 10.90 12.13
CA PHE A 40 1.40 11.29 11.99
C PHE A 40 0.70 11.50 13.33
N ARG A 41 1.14 10.81 14.38
CA ARG A 41 0.55 10.92 15.72
C ARG A 41 1.22 11.98 16.59
N GLY A 42 2.46 12.34 16.28
CA GLY A 42 3.35 13.08 17.19
C GLY A 42 3.97 12.16 18.25
N GLY A 43 5.18 12.49 18.69
CA GLY A 43 5.94 11.66 19.62
C GLY A 43 7.42 11.98 19.68
N THR A 44 8.18 11.10 20.31
CA THR A 44 9.64 11.23 20.42
C THR A 44 10.32 10.06 19.71
N GLN A 45 11.30 10.36 18.86
CA GLN A 45 12.26 9.41 18.30
C GLN A 45 13.59 9.55 19.01
N ILE A 46 14.20 8.44 19.37
CA ILE A 46 15.56 8.36 19.88
C ILE A 46 16.33 7.42 18.97
N GLU A 47 17.43 7.89 18.38
CA GLU A 47 18.39 7.08 17.64
C GLU A 47 19.65 6.94 18.51
N ILE A 48 20.06 5.70 18.75
CA ILE A 48 21.23 5.37 19.56
C ILE A 48 22.19 4.58 18.67
N GLU A 49 23.41 5.08 18.50
CA GLU A 49 24.46 4.32 17.82
C GLU A 49 24.89 3.11 18.64
N MET A 50 24.92 1.95 17.98
CA MET A 50 25.24 0.66 18.56
C MET A 50 26.64 0.24 18.12
N GLU A 51 27.36 -0.49 18.98
CA GLU A 51 28.71 -0.98 18.68
C GLU A 51 28.73 -1.94 17.47
N ASN A 52 27.64 -2.71 17.30
CA ASN A 52 27.43 -3.58 16.16
C ASN A 52 25.95 -3.65 15.78
N GLY A 53 25.65 -4.22 14.61
CA GLY A 53 24.28 -4.38 14.11
C GLY A 53 23.50 -5.54 14.73
N ASP A 54 24.10 -6.30 15.65
CA ASP A 54 23.54 -7.55 16.17
C ASP A 54 22.84 -7.35 17.52
N PHE A 55 21.71 -6.64 17.47
CA PHE A 55 20.84 -6.44 18.62
C PHE A 55 19.40 -6.89 18.32
N ASP A 56 18.73 -7.44 19.33
CA ASP A 56 17.34 -7.87 19.25
C ASP A 56 16.40 -6.69 19.46
N VAL A 57 15.70 -6.33 18.38
CA VAL A 57 14.74 -5.22 18.34
C VAL A 57 13.53 -5.48 19.23
N ILE A 58 13.04 -6.73 19.30
CA ILE A 58 11.86 -7.09 20.09
C ILE A 58 12.22 -7.04 21.57
N LYS A 59 13.40 -7.54 21.96
CA LYS A 59 13.90 -7.41 23.33
C LYS A 59 14.08 -5.94 23.71
N ALA A 60 14.67 -5.12 22.84
CA ALA A 60 14.85 -3.69 23.08
C ALA A 60 13.51 -2.95 23.23
N GLU A 61 12.52 -3.29 22.41
CA GLU A 61 11.18 -2.73 22.51
C GLU A 61 10.49 -3.06 23.84
N ASN A 62 10.60 -4.31 24.30
CA ASN A 62 10.01 -4.73 25.58
C ASN A 62 10.70 -4.02 26.77
N ILE A 63 12.03 -3.94 26.77
CA ILE A 63 12.80 -3.22 27.80
C ILE A 63 12.39 -1.74 27.84
N ALA A 64 12.31 -1.09 26.68
CA ALA A 64 11.92 0.31 26.62
C ALA A 64 10.48 0.52 27.13
N LYS A 65 9.54 -0.38 26.82
CA LYS A 65 8.15 -0.31 27.31
C LYS A 65 8.08 -0.46 28.82
N GLU A 66 8.80 -1.43 29.38
CA GLU A 66 8.85 -1.70 30.81
C GLU A 66 9.49 -0.55 31.59
N ALA A 67 10.56 0.05 31.07
CA ALA A 67 11.29 1.14 31.71
C ALA A 67 10.43 2.39 32.01
N ILE A 68 9.45 2.69 31.15
CA ILE A 68 8.59 3.87 31.28
C ILE A 68 7.11 3.56 31.48
N GLY A 69 6.72 2.28 31.45
CA GLY A 69 5.32 1.84 31.61
C GLY A 69 4.37 2.36 30.52
N LYS A 70 4.88 2.75 29.34
CA LYS A 70 4.07 3.26 28.22
C LYS A 70 3.88 2.20 27.16
N SER A 71 2.64 2.09 26.68
CA SER A 71 2.31 1.37 25.45
C SER A 71 2.48 2.31 24.24
N GLY A 72 2.87 1.76 23.08
CA GLY A 72 3.12 2.55 21.87
C GLY A 72 4.57 2.94 21.63
N ILE A 73 5.52 2.20 22.20
CA ILE A 73 6.92 2.21 21.79
C ILE A 73 7.10 1.19 20.67
N HIS A 74 7.73 1.62 19.57
CA HIS A 74 8.15 0.77 18.45
C HIS A 74 9.65 0.92 18.28
N VAL A 75 10.37 -0.18 18.12
CA VAL A 75 11.82 -0.16 17.91
C VAL A 75 12.15 -0.73 16.54
N GLN A 76 13.15 -0.18 15.87
CA GLN A 76 13.62 -0.65 14.57
C GLN A 76 15.13 -0.46 14.43
N LYS A 77 15.75 -1.21 13.51
CA LYS A 77 17.13 -0.97 13.09
C LYS A 77 17.16 0.06 11.97
N SER A 78 18.18 0.92 12.00
CA SER A 78 18.56 1.79 10.88
C SER A 78 20.07 1.69 10.67
N TYR A 79 20.53 1.93 9.45
CA TYR A 79 21.95 1.92 9.11
C TYR A 79 22.29 3.12 8.23
N THR A 80 23.49 3.64 8.40
CA THR A 80 24.10 4.60 7.49
C THR A 80 25.54 4.20 7.23
N PHE A 81 26.14 4.70 6.16
CA PHE A 81 27.57 4.52 5.92
C PHE A 81 28.35 5.66 6.57
N ASN A 82 29.53 5.34 7.09
CA ASN A 82 30.45 6.33 7.63
C ASN A 82 30.91 7.25 6.47
N PRO A 83 30.71 8.58 6.57
CA PRO A 83 31.06 9.51 5.49
C PRO A 83 32.57 9.56 5.20
N THR A 84 33.43 9.12 6.13
CA THR A 84 34.88 9.06 5.98
C THR A 84 35.37 7.68 5.53
N ASN A 85 34.62 6.62 5.82
CA ASN A 85 34.93 5.25 5.39
C ASN A 85 33.66 4.55 4.90
N SER A 86 33.39 4.60 3.60
CA SER A 86 32.15 4.08 3.01
C SER A 86 31.92 2.58 3.20
N ASP A 87 32.95 1.82 3.58
CA ASP A 87 32.85 0.38 3.85
C ASP A 87 32.42 0.08 5.30
N GLU A 88 32.36 1.09 6.17
CA GLU A 88 31.93 0.95 7.55
C GLU A 88 30.46 1.37 7.71
N ALA A 89 29.61 0.41 8.08
CA ALA A 89 28.21 0.65 8.37
C ALA A 89 28.02 1.02 9.85
N ILE A 90 27.45 2.19 10.10
CA ILE A 90 27.04 2.65 11.43
C ILE A 90 25.62 2.16 11.69
N SER A 91 25.45 1.41 12.77
CA SER A 91 24.17 0.79 13.15
C SER A 91 23.47 1.62 14.21
N PHE A 92 22.18 1.90 14.00
CA PHE A 92 21.35 2.64 14.94
C PHE A 92 20.19 1.78 15.45
N LEU A 93 20.00 1.80 16.76
CA LEU A 93 18.76 1.41 17.41
C LEU A 93 17.82 2.62 17.43
N VAL A 94 16.70 2.55 16.72
CA VAL A 94 15.74 3.64 16.61
C VAL A 94 14.50 3.30 17.42
N ILE A 95 14.22 4.11 18.43
CA ILE A 95 13.09 3.96 19.35
C ILE A 95 12.11 5.08 19.04
N LYS A 96 10.85 4.72 18.80
CA LYS A 96 9.77 5.67 18.54
C LYS A 96 8.70 5.51 19.60
N SER A 97 8.48 6.55 20.41
CA SER A 97 7.41 6.58 21.40
C SER A 97 6.22 7.39 20.90
N SER A 98 5.02 6.80 20.98
CA SER A 98 3.76 7.50 20.80
C SER A 98 3.59 8.54 21.91
N GLY A 99 3.66 9.82 21.57
CA GLY A 99 3.66 10.91 22.55
C GLY A 99 5.05 11.28 23.06
N LYS A 100 5.16 12.52 23.55
CA LYS A 100 6.42 13.14 23.93
C LYS A 100 6.99 12.47 25.20
N LEU A 101 8.30 12.19 25.17
CA LEU A 101 9.04 11.70 26.32
C LEU A 101 9.67 12.86 27.09
N THR A 102 9.52 12.86 28.42
CA THR A 102 10.26 13.77 29.28
C THR A 102 11.75 13.39 29.30
N ASP A 103 12.62 14.30 29.72
CA ASP A 103 14.05 14.00 29.82
C ASP A 103 14.31 12.82 30.79
N ASP A 104 13.56 12.75 31.90
CA ASP A 104 13.62 11.63 32.85
C ASP A 104 13.22 10.28 32.20
N GLU A 105 12.15 10.27 31.41
CA GLU A 105 11.71 9.07 30.70
C GLU A 105 12.74 8.64 29.65
N ARG A 106 13.32 9.60 28.92
CA ARG A 106 14.39 9.31 27.96
C ARG A 106 15.60 8.69 28.65
N ASN A 107 16.03 9.26 29.78
CA ASN A 107 17.15 8.73 30.56
C ASN A 107 16.87 7.32 31.07
N LYS A 108 15.67 7.04 31.59
CA LYS A 108 15.27 5.69 32.01
C LYS A 108 15.35 4.67 30.87
N VAL A 109 14.86 5.02 29.69
CA VAL A 109 14.95 4.14 28.50
C VAL A 109 16.42 3.91 28.12
N LEU A 110 17.24 4.95 28.12
CA LEU A 110 18.66 4.84 27.78
C LEU A 110 19.43 3.98 28.77
N ASP A 111 19.22 4.18 30.07
CA ASP A 111 19.92 3.43 31.12
C ASP A 111 19.52 1.95 31.07
N ALA A 112 18.23 1.66 30.86
CA ALA A 112 17.74 0.29 30.70
C ALA A 112 18.34 -0.40 29.47
N LEU A 113 18.52 0.32 28.36
CA LEU A 113 19.11 -0.23 27.14
C LEU A 113 20.63 -0.40 27.25
N LYS A 114 21.34 0.55 27.88
CA LYS A 114 22.79 0.44 28.14
C LYS A 114 23.12 -0.72 29.07
N ALA A 115 22.22 -1.09 29.96
CA ALA A 115 22.41 -2.24 30.85
C ALA A 115 22.36 -3.60 30.11
N GLU A 116 21.63 -3.68 28.99
CA GLU A 116 21.33 -4.94 28.30
C GLU A 116 21.92 -5.06 26.90
N PHE A 117 22.34 -3.94 26.29
CA PHE A 117 22.89 -3.90 24.94
C PHE A 117 24.21 -3.13 24.90
N ASN A 118 25.07 -3.51 23.96
CA ASN A 118 26.35 -2.84 23.68
C ASN A 118 26.11 -1.53 22.90
N VAL A 119 25.66 -0.51 23.63
CA VAL A 119 25.61 0.88 23.15
C VAL A 119 27.04 1.42 23.08
N LYS A 120 27.38 2.11 21.99
CA LYS A 120 28.72 2.68 21.81
C LYS A 120 28.93 3.84 22.79
N GLU A 121 29.98 3.77 23.62
CA GLU A 121 30.21 4.76 24.70
C GLU A 121 30.31 6.21 24.20
N ASN A 122 30.89 6.42 23.02
CA ASN A 122 31.00 7.72 22.35
C ASN A 122 30.19 7.75 21.03
N GLY A 123 29.14 6.94 20.96
CA GLY A 123 28.28 6.88 19.79
C GLY A 123 27.38 8.11 19.67
N GLU A 124 26.94 8.40 18.45
CA GLU A 124 25.95 9.42 18.22
C GLU A 124 24.60 9.04 18.84
N MET A 125 24.00 10.01 19.52
CA MET A 125 22.63 9.92 20.00
C MET A 125 21.82 11.10 19.47
N ARG A 126 20.68 10.81 18.84
CA ARG A 126 19.81 11.83 18.24
C ARG A 126 18.42 11.71 18.82
N VAL A 127 17.91 12.81 19.35
CA VAL A 127 16.51 12.90 19.80
C VAL A 127 15.77 13.81 18.85
N ARG A 128 14.61 13.36 18.39
CA ARG A 128 13.71 14.15 17.54
C ARG A 128 12.31 14.07 18.12
N ASP A 129 11.76 15.22 18.48
CA ASP A 129 10.35 15.34 18.82
C ASP A 129 9.55 15.75 17.58
N VAL A 130 8.38 15.15 17.42
CA VAL A 130 7.38 15.52 16.42
C VAL A 130 6.15 16.01 17.16
N ASP A 131 5.78 17.26 16.93
CA ASP A 131 4.57 17.83 17.53
C ASP A 131 3.30 17.17 16.95
N PRO A 132 2.30 16.84 17.79
CA PRO A 132 1.06 16.23 17.32
C PRO A 132 0.31 17.07 16.28
N SER A 133 0.41 18.41 16.36
CA SER A 133 -0.20 19.31 15.38
C SER A 133 0.44 19.16 13.99
N ILE A 134 1.77 19.10 13.93
CA ILE A 134 2.53 18.88 12.70
C ILE A 134 2.20 17.50 12.13
N GLY A 135 2.15 16.46 12.98
CA GLY A 135 1.80 15.12 12.55
C GLY A 135 0.38 15.01 11.96
N ALA A 136 -0.60 15.64 12.62
CA ALA A 136 -1.98 15.69 12.13
C ALA A 136 -2.09 16.48 10.81
N GLU A 137 -1.33 17.56 10.65
CA GLU A 137 -1.26 18.31 9.40
C GLU A 137 -0.66 17.45 8.26
N LEU A 138 0.43 16.73 8.53
CA LEU A 138 1.05 15.82 7.56
C LEU A 138 0.10 14.70 7.13
N LEU A 139 -0.61 14.08 8.08
CA LEU A 139 -1.62 13.07 7.78
C LEU A 139 -2.74 13.64 6.89
N THR A 140 -3.26 14.83 7.25
CA THR A 140 -4.33 15.48 6.50
C THR A 140 -3.90 15.82 5.08
N LYS A 141 -2.69 16.38 4.91
CA LYS A 141 -2.11 16.68 3.59
C LYS A 141 -1.89 15.42 2.76
N GLY A 142 -1.41 14.34 3.39
CA GLY A 142 -1.24 13.05 2.74
C GLY A 142 -2.57 12.46 2.23
N LEU A 143 -3.60 12.46 3.07
CA LEU A 143 -4.94 12.01 2.68
C LEU A 143 -5.56 12.89 1.59
N LEU A 144 -5.35 14.21 1.65
CA LEU A 144 -5.79 15.14 0.61
C LEU A 144 -5.07 14.85 -0.71
N ALA A 145 -3.77 14.58 -0.69
CA ALA A 145 -3.02 14.21 -1.89
C ALA A 145 -3.58 12.94 -2.53
N VAL A 146 -3.86 11.90 -1.75
CA VAL A 146 -4.48 10.65 -2.24
C VAL A 146 -5.86 10.92 -2.84
N ALA A 147 -6.71 11.70 -2.15
CA ALA A 147 -8.04 12.05 -2.64
C ALA A 147 -7.98 12.85 -3.97
N LEU A 148 -7.08 13.82 -4.05
CA LEU A 148 -6.87 14.61 -5.26
C LEU A 148 -6.36 13.73 -6.41
N SER A 149 -5.42 12.82 -6.16
CA SER A 149 -4.94 11.84 -7.14
C SER A 149 -6.08 10.97 -7.67
N LEU A 150 -6.98 10.48 -6.82
CA LEU A 150 -8.15 9.70 -7.25
C LEU A 150 -9.07 10.53 -8.18
N ILE A 151 -9.34 11.78 -7.85
CA ILE A 151 -10.16 12.68 -8.69
C ILE A 151 -9.49 12.91 -10.04
N LEU A 152 -8.20 13.23 -10.06
CA LEU A 152 -7.43 13.44 -11.29
C LEU A 152 -7.41 12.17 -12.15
N LEU A 153 -7.35 10.98 -11.54
CA LEU A 153 -7.44 9.70 -12.25
C LEU A 153 -8.82 9.47 -12.86
N ILE A 154 -9.92 9.77 -12.14
CA ILE A 154 -11.28 9.73 -12.71
C ILE A 154 -11.35 10.61 -13.97
N LEU A 155 -10.88 11.85 -13.86
CA LEU A 155 -10.92 12.82 -14.97
C LEU A 155 -10.07 12.34 -16.14
N TYR A 156 -8.84 11.91 -15.88
CA TYR A 156 -7.92 11.43 -16.90
C TYR A 156 -8.51 10.22 -17.65
N ILE A 157 -8.95 9.18 -16.94
CA ILE A 157 -9.53 7.97 -17.54
C ILE A 157 -10.85 8.31 -18.25
N GLY A 158 -11.69 9.17 -17.65
CA GLY A 158 -12.95 9.61 -18.22
C GLY A 158 -12.77 10.32 -19.56
N ILE A 159 -11.80 11.23 -19.67
CA ILE A 159 -11.44 11.93 -20.91
C ILE A 159 -10.83 10.94 -21.91
N ARG A 160 -9.86 10.13 -21.47
CA ARG A 160 -9.13 9.18 -22.33
C ARG A 160 -10.06 8.15 -22.98
N PHE A 161 -11.05 7.65 -22.25
CA PHE A 161 -11.96 6.59 -22.69
C PHE A 161 -13.37 7.07 -23.03
N ASN A 162 -13.56 8.34 -23.38
CA ASN A 162 -14.87 8.92 -23.71
C ASN A 162 -15.72 8.04 -24.68
N ILE A 163 -15.05 7.41 -25.65
CA ILE A 163 -15.69 6.55 -26.67
C ILE A 163 -16.16 5.18 -26.12
N MET A 164 -15.62 4.71 -24.99
CA MET A 164 -16.00 3.49 -24.27
C MET A 164 -16.96 3.80 -23.10
N SER A 165 -17.85 4.80 -23.26
CA SER A 165 -18.70 5.31 -22.16
C SER A 165 -17.86 5.91 -21.03
N GLY A 166 -17.02 6.89 -21.37
CA GLY A 166 -15.88 7.36 -20.55
C GLY A 166 -16.12 7.48 -19.05
N LEU A 167 -17.23 8.08 -18.61
CA LEU A 167 -17.53 8.22 -17.18
C LEU A 167 -17.70 6.87 -16.45
N LEU A 168 -18.30 5.87 -17.12
CA LEU A 168 -18.48 4.53 -16.56
C LEU A 168 -17.15 3.76 -16.52
N ALA A 169 -16.30 3.93 -17.53
CA ALA A 169 -14.93 3.43 -17.50
C ALA A 169 -14.10 4.07 -16.38
N GLY A 170 -14.15 5.41 -16.25
CA GLY A 170 -13.50 6.14 -15.16
C GLY A 170 -13.96 5.67 -13.77
N PHE A 171 -15.27 5.55 -13.56
CA PHE A 171 -15.82 5.07 -12.30
C PHE A 171 -15.35 3.66 -11.94
N THR A 172 -15.41 2.71 -12.88
CA THR A 172 -15.04 1.31 -12.63
C THR A 172 -13.54 1.12 -12.41
N ALA A 173 -12.70 1.90 -13.12
CA ALA A 173 -11.27 1.94 -12.86
C ALA A 173 -10.97 2.43 -11.45
N VAL A 174 -11.64 3.51 -11.01
CA VAL A 174 -11.42 4.06 -9.67
C VAL A 174 -11.96 3.15 -8.57
N VAL A 175 -13.05 2.43 -8.80
CA VAL A 175 -13.50 1.39 -7.85
C VAL A 175 -12.44 0.30 -7.67
N ALA A 176 -11.79 -0.15 -8.75
CA ALA A 176 -10.73 -1.15 -8.67
C ALA A 176 -9.50 -0.60 -7.94
N VAL A 177 -9.10 0.63 -8.25
CA VAL A 177 -7.96 1.29 -7.61
C VAL A 177 -8.23 1.57 -6.12
N LEU A 178 -9.45 1.98 -5.77
CA LEU A 178 -9.86 2.15 -4.37
C LEU A 178 -9.83 0.81 -3.64
N HIS A 179 -10.27 -0.27 -4.29
CA HIS A 179 -10.13 -1.63 -3.76
C HIS A 179 -8.65 -1.96 -3.47
N ASP A 180 -7.71 -1.58 -4.33
CA ASP A 180 -6.28 -1.84 -4.12
C ASP A 180 -5.73 -1.07 -2.90
N VAL A 181 -6.13 0.19 -2.74
CA VAL A 181 -5.78 0.99 -1.55
C VAL A 181 -6.36 0.36 -0.29
N LEU A 182 -7.62 -0.07 -0.32
CA LEU A 182 -8.25 -0.74 0.82
C LEU A 182 -7.59 -2.09 1.16
N MET A 183 -7.15 -2.83 0.15
CA MET A 183 -6.38 -4.06 0.32
C MET A 183 -5.01 -3.78 0.95
N MET A 184 -4.35 -2.69 0.57
CA MET A 184 -3.14 -2.24 1.25
C MET A 184 -3.43 -1.87 2.71
N VAL A 185 -4.46 -1.07 2.98
CA VAL A 185 -4.87 -0.73 4.36
C VAL A 185 -5.17 -1.98 5.18
N ALA A 186 -5.80 -3.00 4.58
CA ALA A 186 -6.03 -4.28 5.21
C ALA A 186 -4.72 -4.98 5.61
N VAL A 187 -3.68 -4.93 4.76
CA VAL A 187 -2.34 -5.46 5.10
C VAL A 187 -1.74 -4.71 6.28
N TYR A 188 -1.78 -3.38 6.28
CA TYR A 188 -1.28 -2.58 7.41
C TYR A 188 -2.00 -2.95 8.71
N ALA A 189 -3.33 -3.11 8.67
CA ALA A 189 -4.12 -3.52 9.82
C ALA A 189 -3.81 -4.95 10.27
N VAL A 190 -3.74 -5.92 9.35
CA VAL A 190 -3.50 -7.34 9.69
C VAL A 190 -2.12 -7.53 10.32
N PHE A 191 -1.09 -6.92 9.74
CA PHE A 191 0.29 -7.08 10.18
C PHE A 191 0.76 -6.04 11.20
N ASN A 192 -0.10 -5.11 11.60
CA ASN A 192 0.20 -4.02 12.54
C ASN A 192 1.37 -3.12 12.11
N ILE A 193 1.54 -2.93 10.81
CA ILE A 193 2.66 -2.17 10.25
C ILE A 193 2.45 -0.69 10.59
N PRO A 194 3.48 0.04 11.07
CA PRO A 194 3.40 1.47 11.29
C PRO A 194 3.06 2.24 10.01
N VAL A 195 2.04 3.08 10.08
CA VAL A 195 1.63 3.97 9.00
C VAL A 195 2.43 5.26 9.15
N ASN A 196 3.35 5.48 8.22
CA ASN A 196 4.27 6.62 8.17
C ASN A 196 4.23 7.29 6.78
N GLU A 197 5.09 8.26 6.50
CA GLU A 197 5.14 8.93 5.20
C GLU A 197 5.30 7.97 4.00
N SER A 198 5.98 6.84 4.21
CA SER A 198 6.17 5.81 3.18
C SER A 198 4.87 5.11 2.82
N PHE A 199 3.87 5.06 3.72
CA PHE A 199 2.52 4.58 3.40
C PHE A 199 1.87 5.43 2.31
N ILE A 200 1.94 6.77 2.43
CA ILE A 200 1.35 7.68 1.44
C ILE A 200 2.06 7.51 0.09
N ALA A 201 3.38 7.40 0.09
CA ALA A 201 4.17 7.14 -1.12
C ALA A 201 3.80 5.79 -1.76
N ALA A 202 3.61 4.74 -0.97
CA ALA A 202 3.23 3.41 -1.47
C ALA A 202 1.81 3.42 -2.07
N VAL A 203 0.86 4.09 -1.42
CA VAL A 203 -0.51 4.29 -1.94
C VAL A 203 -0.45 4.99 -3.30
N LEU A 204 0.20 6.15 -3.38
CA LEU A 204 0.33 6.92 -4.64
C LEU A 204 1.01 6.11 -5.75
N THR A 205 2.00 5.30 -5.40
CA THR A 205 2.69 4.40 -6.34
C THR A 205 1.72 3.36 -6.92
N ILE A 206 0.90 2.71 -6.07
CA ILE A 206 -0.09 1.73 -6.54
C ILE A 206 -1.17 2.38 -7.37
N LEU A 207 -1.65 3.57 -6.99
CA LEU A 207 -2.60 4.32 -7.80
C LEU A 207 -2.10 4.46 -9.25
N GLY A 208 -0.82 4.79 -9.44
CA GLY A 208 -0.20 4.90 -10.75
C GLY A 208 -0.05 3.56 -11.48
N TYR A 209 0.54 2.56 -10.82
CA TYR A 209 0.83 1.26 -11.42
C TYR A 209 -0.43 0.43 -11.73
N SER A 210 -1.41 0.41 -10.82
CA SER A 210 -2.66 -0.35 -11.01
C SER A 210 -3.50 0.21 -12.17
N VAL A 211 -3.55 1.55 -12.30
CA VAL A 211 -4.27 2.19 -13.40
C VAL A 211 -3.70 1.82 -14.76
N ASN A 212 -2.38 1.63 -14.89
CA ASN A 212 -1.76 1.26 -16.16
C ASN A 212 -2.31 -0.06 -16.72
N ASP A 213 -2.48 -1.08 -15.87
CA ASP A 213 -3.05 -2.37 -16.28
C ASP A 213 -4.52 -2.22 -16.71
N THR A 214 -5.30 -1.43 -15.97
CA THR A 214 -6.69 -1.11 -16.33
C THR A 214 -6.77 -0.40 -17.68
N ILE A 215 -5.87 0.57 -17.96
CA ILE A 215 -5.81 1.29 -19.24
C ILE A 215 -5.55 0.33 -20.40
N VAL A 216 -4.57 -0.58 -20.25
CA VAL A 216 -4.22 -1.55 -21.30
C VAL A 216 -5.40 -2.47 -21.62
N ILE A 217 -6.10 -2.97 -20.60
CA ILE A 217 -7.26 -3.84 -20.81
C ILE A 217 -8.42 -3.05 -21.43
N TYR A 218 -8.69 -1.83 -20.95
CA TYR A 218 -9.77 -0.99 -21.46
C TYR A 218 -9.54 -0.55 -22.90
N ASP A 219 -8.31 -0.24 -23.29
CA ASP A 219 -8.01 0.09 -24.68
C ASP A 219 -8.26 -1.12 -25.59
N ARG A 220 -7.91 -2.32 -25.13
CA ARG A 220 -8.23 -3.56 -25.86
C ARG A 220 -9.72 -3.86 -25.92
N ILE A 221 -10.48 -3.55 -24.86
CA ILE A 221 -11.96 -3.66 -24.87
C ILE A 221 -12.55 -2.68 -25.89
N ARG A 222 -12.07 -1.44 -25.91
CA ARG A 222 -12.50 -0.40 -26.86
C ARG A 222 -12.21 -0.81 -28.30
N GLU A 223 -11.01 -1.33 -28.57
CA GLU A 223 -10.60 -1.79 -29.89
C GLU A 223 -11.49 -2.94 -30.37
N ASN A 224 -11.62 -4.01 -29.58
CA ASN A 224 -12.44 -5.16 -29.92
C ASN A 224 -13.93 -4.80 -30.04
N SER A 225 -14.42 -3.83 -29.26
CA SER A 225 -15.80 -3.31 -29.40
C SER A 225 -16.06 -2.65 -30.75
N ARG A 226 -15.02 -2.12 -31.43
CA ARG A 226 -15.16 -1.51 -32.76
C ARG A 226 -15.10 -2.56 -33.87
N ILE A 227 -14.28 -3.59 -33.71
CA ILE A 227 -14.03 -4.64 -34.69
C ILE A 227 -15.14 -5.71 -34.63
N SER A 228 -15.47 -6.20 -33.44
CA SER A 228 -16.40 -7.30 -33.21
C SER A 228 -17.79 -6.82 -32.77
N ARG A 229 -18.42 -5.92 -33.54
CA ARG A 229 -19.71 -5.28 -33.16
C ARG A 229 -20.88 -6.25 -32.96
N LYS A 230 -20.80 -7.45 -33.53
CA LYS A 230 -21.84 -8.48 -33.43
C LYS A 230 -21.67 -9.38 -32.20
N ASP A 231 -20.50 -9.37 -31.58
CA ASP A 231 -20.21 -10.22 -30.43
C ASP A 231 -20.86 -9.65 -29.16
N SER A 232 -21.16 -10.53 -28.21
CA SER A 232 -21.64 -10.09 -26.91
C SER A 232 -20.57 -9.30 -26.16
N ILE A 233 -20.97 -8.33 -25.34
CA ILE A 233 -20.05 -7.53 -24.51
C ILE A 233 -19.17 -8.44 -23.63
N ARG A 234 -19.75 -9.51 -23.09
CA ARG A 234 -19.02 -10.54 -22.33
C ARG A 234 -17.91 -11.20 -23.15
N THR A 235 -18.20 -11.58 -24.39
CA THR A 235 -17.21 -12.19 -25.30
C THR A 235 -16.08 -11.20 -25.60
N ILE A 236 -16.43 -9.94 -25.90
CA ILE A 236 -15.46 -8.88 -26.14
C ILE A 236 -14.53 -8.71 -24.94
N VAL A 237 -15.08 -8.59 -23.73
CA VAL A 237 -14.29 -8.38 -22.51
C VAL A 237 -13.38 -9.58 -22.20
N ASN A 238 -13.88 -10.82 -22.29
CA ASN A 238 -13.05 -12.02 -22.07
C ASN A 238 -11.90 -12.12 -23.09
N ASN A 239 -12.17 -11.82 -24.36
CA ASN A 239 -11.15 -11.83 -25.42
C ASN A 239 -10.12 -10.73 -25.19
N SER A 240 -10.55 -9.52 -24.81
CA SER A 240 -9.65 -8.40 -24.53
C SER A 240 -8.74 -8.68 -23.33
N ILE A 241 -9.26 -9.24 -22.25
CA ILE A 241 -8.44 -9.67 -21.10
C ILE A 241 -7.40 -10.70 -21.56
N THR A 242 -7.83 -11.72 -22.31
CA THR A 242 -6.95 -12.80 -22.78
C THR A 242 -5.82 -12.27 -23.68
N GLN A 243 -6.11 -11.31 -24.55
CA GLN A 243 -5.13 -10.71 -25.45
C GLN A 243 -4.14 -9.79 -24.73
N SER A 244 -4.60 -9.08 -23.68
CA SER A 244 -3.75 -8.17 -22.91
C SER A 244 -2.96 -8.87 -21.79
N MET A 245 -3.33 -10.10 -21.43
CA MET A 245 -2.79 -10.85 -20.29
C MET A 245 -1.27 -10.91 -20.25
N SER A 246 -0.61 -11.27 -21.36
CA SER A 246 0.86 -11.39 -21.41
C SER A 246 1.55 -10.06 -21.09
N ARG A 247 1.03 -8.96 -21.65
CA ARG A 247 1.57 -7.62 -21.38
C ARG A 247 1.40 -7.26 -19.90
N THR A 248 0.19 -7.39 -19.38
CA THR A 248 -0.17 -7.08 -17.99
C THR A 248 0.69 -7.89 -17.00
N ILE A 249 0.78 -9.22 -17.17
CA ILE A 249 1.60 -10.06 -16.31
C ILE A 249 3.08 -9.66 -16.39
N ASN A 250 3.63 -9.43 -17.59
CA ASN A 250 5.04 -9.08 -17.73
C ASN A 250 5.38 -7.73 -17.09
N THR A 251 4.51 -6.72 -17.20
CA THR A 251 4.73 -5.42 -16.55
C THR A 251 4.64 -5.52 -15.03
N SER A 252 3.69 -6.30 -14.51
CA SER A 252 3.55 -6.48 -13.06
C SER A 252 4.68 -7.33 -12.49
N VAL A 253 5.06 -8.43 -13.14
CA VAL A 253 6.15 -9.32 -12.68
C VAL A 253 7.50 -8.62 -12.68
N THR A 254 7.83 -7.85 -13.72
CA THR A 254 9.10 -7.09 -13.75
C THR A 254 9.19 -6.10 -12.59
N THR A 255 8.11 -5.36 -12.33
CA THR A 255 8.02 -4.42 -11.20
C THR A 255 8.08 -5.16 -9.86
N LEU A 256 7.38 -6.29 -9.73
CA LEU A 256 7.41 -7.12 -8.53
C LEU A 256 8.80 -7.66 -8.23
N ILE A 257 9.56 -8.11 -9.23
CA ILE A 257 10.95 -8.57 -9.05
C ILE A 257 11.78 -7.45 -8.41
N SER A 258 11.66 -6.21 -8.89
CA SER A 258 12.39 -5.08 -8.32
C SER A 258 12.01 -4.84 -6.86
N VAL A 259 10.72 -4.75 -6.53
CA VAL A 259 10.28 -4.48 -5.15
C VAL A 259 10.58 -5.65 -4.21
N ILE A 260 10.44 -6.89 -4.68
CA ILE A 260 10.80 -8.11 -3.92
C ILE A 260 12.31 -8.14 -3.65
N THR A 261 13.15 -7.72 -4.60
CA THR A 261 14.60 -7.63 -4.38
C THR A 261 14.92 -6.64 -3.27
N VAL A 262 14.27 -5.47 -3.26
CA VAL A 262 14.43 -4.48 -2.19
C VAL A 262 13.92 -5.03 -0.85
N TYR A 263 12.77 -5.71 -0.83
CA TYR A 263 12.26 -6.36 0.38
C TYR A 263 13.21 -7.44 0.90
N ALA A 264 13.74 -8.30 0.02
CA ALA A 264 14.67 -9.36 0.39
C ALA A 264 15.97 -8.79 0.96
N PHE A 265 16.50 -7.72 0.35
CA PHE A 265 17.65 -7.00 0.88
C PHE A 265 17.35 -6.39 2.26
N ALA A 266 16.19 -5.74 2.42
CA ALA A 266 15.78 -5.17 3.70
C ALA A 266 15.55 -6.25 4.77
N ALA A 267 15.02 -7.41 4.40
CA ALA A 267 14.83 -8.55 5.28
C ALA A 267 16.16 -9.16 5.73
N TYR A 268 17.09 -9.37 4.80
CA TYR A 268 18.41 -9.92 5.06
C TYR A 268 19.23 -9.00 5.99
N ASN A 269 19.19 -7.69 5.75
CA ASN A 269 19.93 -6.70 6.54
C ASN A 269 19.15 -6.17 7.76
N GLY A 270 17.94 -6.68 8.03
CA GLY A 270 17.14 -6.25 9.18
C GLY A 270 16.66 -4.79 9.14
N ILE A 271 16.58 -4.15 7.98
CA ILE A 271 16.20 -2.74 7.81
C ILE A 271 14.68 -2.60 7.94
N GLY A 272 14.22 -2.21 9.13
CA GLY A 272 12.79 -2.14 9.49
C GLY A 272 11.97 -1.26 8.55
N SER A 273 12.38 0.00 8.39
CA SER A 273 11.68 1.00 7.57
C SER A 273 11.45 0.56 6.12
N MET A 274 12.45 -0.07 5.51
CA MET A 274 12.34 -0.55 4.13
C MET A 274 11.39 -1.74 4.01
N LYS A 275 11.35 -2.65 5.00
CA LYS A 275 10.36 -3.74 5.03
C LYS A 275 8.94 -3.20 5.18
N GLU A 276 8.75 -2.25 6.09
CA GLU A 276 7.46 -1.60 6.35
C GLU A 276 6.92 -0.90 5.10
N PHE A 277 7.78 -0.33 4.26
CA PHE A 277 7.42 0.25 2.97
C PHE A 277 7.16 -0.80 1.87
N THR A 278 8.09 -1.74 1.67
CA THR A 278 8.08 -2.63 0.51
C THR A 278 7.09 -3.78 0.62
N PHE A 279 6.85 -4.31 1.82
CA PHE A 279 5.92 -5.43 1.99
C PHE A 279 4.47 -5.08 1.59
N PRO A 280 3.88 -3.98 2.08
CA PRO A 280 2.56 -3.56 1.62
C PRO A 280 2.54 -3.20 0.13
N LEU A 281 3.63 -2.63 -0.40
CA LEU A 281 3.75 -2.30 -1.82
C LEU A 281 3.70 -3.55 -2.70
N ILE A 282 4.35 -4.66 -2.31
CA ILE A 282 4.27 -5.95 -3.00
C ILE A 282 2.82 -6.44 -3.09
N ILE A 283 2.11 -6.45 -1.95
CA ILE A 283 0.71 -6.90 -1.92
C ILE A 283 -0.17 -5.98 -2.78
N GLY A 284 0.06 -4.68 -2.70
CA GLY A 284 -0.69 -3.70 -3.48
C GLY A 284 -0.46 -3.83 -4.99
N LEU A 285 0.77 -4.12 -5.43
CA LEU A 285 1.07 -4.40 -6.85
C LEU A 285 0.38 -5.68 -7.33
N ILE A 286 0.42 -6.77 -6.55
CA ILE A 286 -0.31 -8.02 -6.87
C ILE A 286 -1.82 -7.75 -6.95
N CYS A 287 -2.34 -6.97 -5.99
CA CYS A 287 -3.74 -6.59 -5.94
C CYS A 287 -4.15 -5.76 -7.15
N GLY A 288 -3.32 -4.81 -7.59
CA GLY A 288 -3.60 -3.95 -8.75
C GLY A 288 -3.73 -4.72 -10.06
N THR A 289 -2.84 -5.70 -10.28
CA THR A 289 -2.95 -6.61 -11.43
C THR A 289 -4.24 -7.43 -11.35
N TYR A 290 -4.50 -7.99 -10.17
CA TYR A 290 -5.71 -8.78 -9.92
C TYR A 290 -6.99 -7.95 -10.13
N SER A 291 -7.05 -6.74 -9.59
CA SER A 291 -8.24 -5.89 -9.63
C SER A 291 -8.53 -5.40 -11.05
N SER A 292 -7.50 -5.05 -11.82
CA SER A 292 -7.64 -4.66 -13.23
C SER A 292 -8.27 -5.79 -14.07
N ILE A 293 -7.87 -7.04 -13.85
CA ILE A 293 -8.33 -8.21 -14.60
C ILE A 293 -9.70 -8.68 -14.11
N PHE A 294 -9.87 -8.86 -12.80
CA PHE A 294 -11.01 -9.58 -12.22
C PHE A 294 -12.07 -8.68 -11.59
N ILE A 295 -11.76 -7.40 -11.33
CA ILE A 295 -12.68 -6.43 -10.73
C ILE A 295 -13.12 -5.37 -11.75
N ALA A 296 -12.20 -4.55 -12.25
CA ALA A 296 -12.49 -3.41 -13.13
C ALA A 296 -13.25 -3.85 -14.39
N SER A 297 -12.69 -4.80 -15.14
CA SER A 297 -13.22 -5.23 -16.43
C SER A 297 -14.58 -5.94 -16.33
N PRO A 298 -14.79 -6.90 -15.41
CA PRO A 298 -16.12 -7.50 -15.20
C PRO A 298 -17.15 -6.54 -14.60
N LEU A 299 -16.73 -5.57 -13.78
CA LEU A 299 -17.63 -4.55 -13.24
C LEU A 299 -18.10 -3.59 -14.34
N TRP A 300 -17.20 -3.18 -15.23
CA TRP A 300 -17.54 -2.39 -16.41
C TRP A 300 -18.55 -3.12 -17.31
N GLU A 301 -18.32 -4.40 -17.59
CA GLU A 301 -19.24 -5.24 -18.36
C GLU A 301 -20.64 -5.26 -17.74
N LEU A 302 -20.73 -5.52 -16.43
CA LEU A 302 -22.00 -5.62 -15.71
C LEU A 302 -22.80 -4.31 -15.77
N LEU A 303 -22.13 -3.17 -15.57
CA LEU A 303 -22.77 -1.86 -15.62
C LEU A 303 -23.19 -1.50 -17.06
N LYS A 304 -22.37 -1.86 -18.05
CA LYS A 304 -22.67 -1.63 -19.46
C LYS A 304 -23.87 -2.46 -19.94
N GLU A 305 -23.94 -3.73 -19.54
CA GLU A 305 -25.06 -4.62 -19.84
C GLU A 305 -26.36 -4.11 -19.21
N LYS A 306 -26.32 -3.66 -17.94
CA LYS A 306 -27.47 -3.02 -17.28
C LYS A 306 -27.92 -1.76 -17.99
N GLN A 307 -26.99 -0.93 -18.46
CA GLN A 307 -27.31 0.29 -19.21
C GLN A 307 -28.00 -0.04 -20.54
N ALA A 308 -27.53 -1.06 -21.27
CA ALA A 308 -28.14 -1.51 -22.52
C ALA A 308 -29.57 -2.04 -22.31
N LYS A 309 -29.77 -2.89 -21.29
CA LYS A 309 -31.11 -3.42 -20.94
C LYS A 309 -32.09 -2.32 -20.54
N ARG A 310 -31.66 -1.31 -19.76
CA ARG A 310 -32.49 -0.16 -19.39
C ARG A 310 -32.94 0.64 -20.62
N LYS A 311 -32.03 0.92 -21.56
CA LYS A 311 -32.35 1.63 -22.81
C LYS A 311 -33.33 0.84 -23.68
N ALA A 312 -33.12 -0.48 -23.82
CA ALA A 312 -34.04 -1.33 -24.57
C ALA A 312 -35.44 -1.37 -23.95
N SER A 313 -35.54 -1.46 -22.62
CA SER A 313 -36.83 -1.42 -21.91
C SER A 313 -37.53 -0.06 -22.02
N GLN A 314 -36.79 1.05 -22.07
CA GLN A 314 -37.36 2.39 -22.27
C GLN A 314 -37.88 2.55 -23.71
N ALA A 315 -37.12 2.07 -24.70
CA ALA A 315 -37.53 2.09 -26.10
C ALA A 315 -38.75 1.20 -26.37
N ALA A 316 -38.90 0.08 -25.66
CA ALA A 316 -40.08 -0.80 -25.77
C ALA A 316 -41.34 -0.25 -25.06
N LYS A 317 -41.20 0.79 -24.24
CA LYS A 317 -42.30 1.47 -23.54
C LYS A 317 -42.73 2.78 -24.21
N ALA A 318 -41.94 3.27 -25.16
CA ALA A 318 -42.20 4.46 -25.97
C ALA A 318 -42.85 4.04 -27.29
#